data_AF-A0A5M9P5I4-F1
#
_entry.id   AF-A0A5M9P5I4-F1
#
_cell.length_a   1.000
_cell.length_b   1.000
_cell.length_c   1.000
_cell.angle_alpha   90.00
_cell.angle_beta   90.00
_cell.angle_gamma   90.00
#
_symmetry.space_group_name_H-M   'P 1'
#
loop_
_entity.id
_entity.type
_entity.pdbx_description
1 polymer ?
#
loop_
_entity_poly.entity_id
_entity_poly.type
_entity_poly.pdbx_seq_one_letter_code
_entity_poly.pdbx_strand_id
1 'polypeptide(L)' 'MLSISRKVDESVLLLDEEDNVIATIKIQPQRRAGRVNLGLEFDTKLKVRRAETYNNPAYQTTS' A
#
# COMPACT_ATOMS: atom_id res chain seq x y z
N MET A 1 -1.26 -14.35 -5.24
CA MET A 1 -2.12 -13.23 -4.78
C MET A 1 -2.76 -13.65 -3.47
N LEU A 2 -2.47 -12.97 -2.36
CA LEU A 2 -3.04 -13.26 -1.05
C LEU A 2 -4.26 -12.35 -0.82
N SER A 3 -5.42 -12.93 -0.50
CA SER A 3 -6.64 -12.18 -0.18
C SER A 3 -6.92 -12.29 1.31
N ILE A 4 -6.95 -11.15 2.02
CA ILE A 4 -7.13 -11.11 3.48
C ILE A 4 -8.21 -10.08 3.79
N SER A 5 -9.15 -10.44 4.66
CA SER A 5 -10.20 -9.53 5.14
C SER A 5 -9.80 -8.88 6.45
N ARG A 6 -9.93 -7.56 6.53
CA ARG A 6 -9.68 -6.76 7.74
C ARG A 6 -10.88 -5.85 8.01
N LYS A 7 -11.25 -5.75 9.29
CA LYS A 7 -12.20 -4.77 9.80
C LYS A 7 -11.61 -3.37 9.68
N VAL A 8 -12.48 -2.37 9.83
CA VAL A 8 -12.06 -0.98 9.97
C VAL A 8 -11.05 -0.87 11.10
N ASP A 9 -9.98 -0.12 10.86
CA ASP A 9 -8.85 0.11 11.77
C ASP A 9 -7.88 -1.05 12.00
N GLU A 10 -8.13 -2.25 11.46
CA GLU A 10 -7.14 -3.32 11.44
C GLU A 10 -6.09 -3.07 10.33
N SER A 11 -4.86 -3.52 10.60
CA SER A 11 -3.72 -3.38 9.69
C SER A 11 -3.18 -4.73 9.20
N VAL A 12 -2.43 -4.68 8.11
CA VAL A 12 -1.61 -5.77 7.57
C VAL A 12 -0.16 -5.29 7.60
N LEU A 13 0.72 -6.11 8.15
CA LEU A 13 2.16 -5.86 8.13
C LEU A 13 2.77 -6.60 6.94
N LEU A 14 3.62 -5.90 6.21
CA LEU A 14 4.58 -6.50 5.29
C LEU A 14 5.90 -6.58 6.03
N LEU A 15 6.42 -7.81 6.12
CA LEU A 15 7.70 -8.12 6.76
C LEU A 15 8.73 -8.51 5.69
N ASP A 16 10.01 -8.31 5.98
CA ASP A 16 11.11 -8.89 5.22
C ASP A 16 11.42 -10.34 5.67
N GLU A 17 12.51 -10.92 5.18
CA GLU A 17 12.92 -12.30 5.51
C GLU A 17 13.39 -12.48 6.96
N GLU A 18 13.70 -11.39 7.65
CA GLU A 18 14.18 -11.36 9.04
C GLU A 18 13.08 -10.91 10.02
N ASP A 19 11.82 -10.91 9.59
CA ASP A 19 10.64 -10.45 10.34
C ASP A 19 10.64 -8.94 10.67
N ASN A 20 11.45 -8.12 10.00
CA ASN A 20 11.39 -6.67 10.18
C ASN A 20 10.19 -6.07 9.42
N VAL A 21 9.47 -5.15 10.05
CA VAL A 21 8.35 -4.46 9.41
C VAL A 21 8.85 -3.46 8.36
N ILE A 22 8.55 -3.72 7.09
CA ILE A 22 8.88 -2.81 5.99
C ILE A 22 7.73 -1.86 5.64
N ALA A 23 6.48 -2.30 5.86
CA ALA A 23 5.30 -1.47 5.69
C ALA A 23 4.10 -1.96 6.51
N THR A 24 3.29 -1.02 6.96
CA THR A 24 1.99 -1.21 7.61
C THR A 24 0.89 -0.66 6.69
N ILE A 25 -0.02 -1.53 6.29
CA ILE A 25 -1.18 -1.20 5.47
C ILE A 25 -2.40 -1.13 6.38
N LYS A 26 -3.01 0.04 6.52
CA LYS A 26 -4.25 0.25 7.27
C LYS A 26 -5.40 0.46 6.30
N ILE A 27 -6.42 -0.39 6.34
CA ILE A 27 -7.63 -0.16 5.54
C ILE A 27 -8.47 0.89 6.26
N GLN A 28 -8.61 2.07 5.63
CA GLN A 28 -9.36 3.19 6.17
C GLN A 28 -10.49 3.54 5.20
N PRO A 29 -11.63 2.86 5.28
CA PRO A 29 -12.77 3.20 4.45
C PRO A 29 -13.27 4.59 4.85
N GLN A 30 -12.86 5.64 4.12
CA GLN A 30 -13.53 6.93 4.21
C GLN A 30 -14.87 6.81 3.50
N ARG A 31 -15.92 7.35 4.12
CA ARG A 31 -17.26 7.45 3.53
C ARG A 31 -17.27 8.47 2.38
N ARG A 32 -16.64 8.16 1.25
CA ARG A 32 -16.80 8.89 -0.01
C ARG A 32 -16.98 7.90 -1.14
N ALA A 33 -18.21 7.86 -1.66
CA ALA A 33 -18.59 7.39 -2.99
C ALA A 33 -17.91 6.08 -3.47
N GLY A 34 -18.19 4.95 -2.80
CA GLY A 34 -17.82 3.62 -3.31
C GLY A 34 -16.32 3.33 -3.40
N ARG A 35 -15.48 4.14 -2.75
CA ARG A 35 -14.02 3.95 -2.69
C ARG A 35 -13.61 3.56 -1.28
N VAL A 36 -12.57 2.73 -1.20
CA VAL A 36 -11.89 2.38 0.04
C VAL A 36 -10.54 3.06 0.01
N ASN A 37 -10.23 3.90 1.01
CA ASN A 37 -8.89 4.45 1.12
C ASN A 37 -7.99 3.45 1.86
N LEU A 38 -6.74 3.40 1.44
CA LEU A 38 -5.67 2.64 2.09
C LEU A 38 -4.70 3.65 2.69
N GLY A 39 -4.53 3.61 4.01
CA GLY A 39 -3.42 4.25 4.69
C GLY A 39 -2.19 3.36 4.58
N LEU A 40 -1.06 3.91 4.16
CA LEU A 40 0.21 3.20 4.04
C LEU A 40 1.25 3.93 4.88
N GLU A 41 1.80 3.24 5.85
CA GLU A 41 2.96 3.65 6.62
C GLU A 41 4.11 2.70 6.25
N PHE A 42 5.28 3.21 5.89
CA PHE A 42 6.35 2.40 5.36
C PHE A 42 7.71 3.03 5.68
N ASP A 43 8.77 2.24 5.63
CA ASP A 43 10.13 2.75 5.76
C ASP A 43 10.37 3.84 4.70
N THR A 44 10.84 5.01 5.13
CA THR A 44 11.22 6.16 4.29
C THR A 44 12.12 5.83 3.10
N LYS A 45 12.86 4.71 3.15
CA LYS A 45 13.69 4.23 2.04
C LYS A 45 12.88 3.64 0.87
N LEU A 46 11.61 3.30 1.09
CA LEU A 46 10.72 2.72 0.10
C LEU A 46 9.92 3.80 -0.63
N LYS A 47 9.66 3.57 -1.92
CA LYS A 47 8.81 4.44 -2.74
C LYS A 47 7.47 3.74 -2.96
N VAL A 48 6.37 4.43 -2.67
CA VAL A 48 5.02 3.96 -2.99
C VAL A 48 4.50 4.68 -4.22
N ARG A 49 4.03 3.91 -5.20
CA ARG A 49 3.34 4.42 -6.39
C ARG A 49 2.07 3.63 -6.65
N ARG A 50 1.06 4.30 -7.22
CA ARG A 50 -0.17 3.64 -7.63
C ARG A 50 0.09 2.84 -8.90
N ALA A 51 -0.45 1.62 -8.99
CA ALA A 51 -0.14 0.69 -10.07
C ALA A 51 -0.46 1.27 -11.46
N GLU A 52 -1.56 2.01 -11.60
CA GLU A 52 -1.95 2.69 -12.85
C GLU A 52 -0.96 3.77 -13.28
N THR A 53 -0.19 4.33 -12.34
CA THR A 53 0.85 5.32 -12.63
C THR A 53 2.20 4.70 -12.93
N TYR A 54 2.51 3.54 -12.34
CA TYR A 54 3.78 2.84 -12.54
C TYR A 54 3.86 2.14 -13.89
N ASN A 55 2.77 1.53 -14.33
CA ASN A 55 2.70 0.84 -15.62
C ASN A 55 2.46 1.79 -16.80
N ASN A 56 2.45 3.10 -16.57
CA ASN A 56 2.26 4.08 -17.62
C ASN A 56 3.62 4.36 -18.31
N PRO A 57 3.76 4.05 -19.62
CA PRO A 57 5.02 4.22 -20.36
C PRO A 57 5.56 5.65 -20.32
N ALA A 58 4.69 6.65 -20.18
CA ALA A 58 5.06 8.06 -20.13
C ALA A 58 5.88 8.45 -18.88
N TYR A 59 5.89 7.62 -17.83
CA TYR A 59 6.63 7.88 -16.58
C TYR A 59 7.83 6.95 -16.36
N GLN A 60 8.19 6.13 -17.36
CA GLN A 60 9.33 5.19 -17.30
C GLN A 60 10.67 5.82 -17.72
N THR A 61 10.69 7.08 -18.15
CA THR A 61 11.90 7.82 -18.53
C THR A 61 12.33 8.78 -17.42
N THR A 62 12.99 8.28 -16.39
CA THR A 62 13.98 9.02 -15.58
C THR A 62 14.55 8.07 -14.52
N SER A 63 15.65 7.44 -14.87
CA SER A 63 16.59 6.78 -13.95
C SER A 63 17.81 7.67 -13.78
#